data_AF-A0A7C4HQ25-F1
#
_entry.id   AF-A0A7C4HQ25-F1
#
_cell.length_a   1.000
_cell.length_b   1.000
_cell.length_c   1.000
_cell.angle_alpha   90.00
_cell.angle_beta   90.00
_cell.angle_gamma   90.00
#
_symmetry.space_group_name_H-M   'P 1'
#
loop_
_entity.id
_entity.type
_entity.pdbx_description
1 polymer ?
#
loop_
_entity_poly.entity_id
_entity_poly.type
_entity_poly.pdbx_seq_one_letter_code
_entity_poly.pdbx_strand_id
1 'polypeptide(L)' 'MEAEPHKILLVQTAFLGDIVLFTPLAAAVRRRFPNAAITVMTTPAGAELLLGLPGVD' A
#
# COMPACT_ATOMS: atom_id res chain seq x y z
N MET A 1 -5.41 2.13 -25.71
CA MET A 1 -4.97 2.80 -24.47
C MET A 1 -5.48 1.94 -23.33
N GLU A 2 -4.59 1.43 -22.47
CA GLU A 2 -5.02 0.64 -21.31
C GLU A 2 -5.76 1.54 -20.31
N ALA A 3 -6.87 1.03 -19.75
CA ALA A 3 -7.64 1.75 -18.75
C ALA A 3 -6.83 1.85 -17.43
N GLU A 4 -6.86 3.00 -16.76
CA GLU A 4 -6.18 3.13 -15.47
C GLU A 4 -6.84 2.24 -14.40
N PRO A 5 -6.06 1.59 -13.53
CA PRO A 5 -6.61 0.72 -12.49
C PRO A 5 -7.36 1.53 -11.43
N HIS A 6 -8.61 1.15 -11.17
CA HIS A 6 -9.43 1.74 -10.10
C HIS A 6 -9.28 1.03 -8.75
N LYS A 7 -8.71 -0.18 -8.71
CA LYS A 7 -8.49 -0.97 -7.50
C LYS A 7 -7.09 -1.58 -7.56
N ILE A 8 -6.30 -1.35 -6.52
CA ILE A 8 -4.91 -1.80 -6.42
C ILE A 8 -4.75 -2.51 -5.07
N LEU A 9 -4.29 -3.75 -5.11
CA LEU A 9 -3.86 -4.49 -3.94
C LEU A 9 -2.34 -4.51 -3.89
N LEU A 10 -1.77 -3.98 -2.82
CA LEU A 10 -0.35 -4.11 -2.53
C LEU A 10 -0.15 -5.23 -1.51
N VAL A 11 0.79 -6.13 -1.77
CA VAL A 11 1.03 -7.30 -0.92
C VAL A 11 2.44 -7.21 -0.35
N GLN A 12 2.55 -7.12 0.97
CA GLN A 12 3.82 -7.16 1.68
C GLN A 12 3.66 -7.96 2.98
N THR A 13 4.04 -9.23 2.92
CA THR A 13 3.89 -10.20 4.02
C THR A 13 5.23 -10.66 4.61
N ALA A 14 6.33 -9.98 4.28
CA ALA A 14 7.66 -10.26 4.82
C ALA A 14 7.85 -9.68 6.24
N PHE A 15 9.10 -9.49 6.65
CA PHE A 15 9.43 -9.05 8.01
C PHE A 15 9.09 -7.58 8.23
N LEU A 16 9.02 -7.16 9.49
CA LEU A 16 8.63 -5.78 9.85
C LEU A 16 9.51 -4.71 9.18
N GLY A 17 10.81 -4.98 9.01
CA GLY A 17 11.72 -4.08 8.29
C GLY A 17 11.32 -3.85 6.83
N ASP A 18 10.84 -4.90 6.15
CA ASP A 18 10.36 -4.80 4.76
C ASP A 18 9.08 -3.96 4.67
N ILE A 19 8.24 -4.00 5.72
CA ILE A 19 7.00 -3.23 5.79
C ILE A 19 7.31 -1.73 5.94
N VAL A 20 8.31 -1.38 6.76
CA VAL A 20 8.80 0.01 6.86
C VAL A 20 9.29 0.51 5.50
N LEU A 21 10.12 -0.30 4.82
CA LEU A 21 10.67 0.03 3.50
C LEU A 21 9.62 0.02 2.39
N PHE A 22 8.47 -0.60 2.61
CA PHE A 22 7.32 -0.61 1.71
C PHE A 22 6.48 0.67 1.79
N THR A 23 6.50 1.40 2.90
CA THR A 23 5.69 2.64 3.06
C THR A 23 5.92 3.71 1.97
N PRO A 24 7.16 3.98 1.48
CA PRO A 24 7.37 4.94 0.41
C PRO A 24 6.82 4.46 -0.95
N LEU A 25 6.78 3.14 -1.18
CA LEU A 25 6.14 2.54 -2.35
C LEU A 25 4.64 2.82 -2.33
N ALA A 26 3.96 2.56 -1.20
CA ALA A 26 2.53 2.85 -1.07
C ALA A 26 2.22 4.33 -1.34
N ALA A 27 3.03 5.26 -0.82
CA ALA A 27 2.89 6.68 -1.10
C ALA A 27 3.11 7.02 -2.59
N ALA A 28 4.06 6.36 -3.26
CA ALA A 28 4.28 6.55 -4.70
C ALA A 28 3.11 6.03 -5.54
N VAL A 29 2.53 4.89 -5.16
CA VAL A 29 1.34 4.33 -5.81
C VAL A 29 0.16 5.29 -5.68
N ARG A 30 -0.10 5.84 -4.48
CA ARG A 30 -1.14 6.88 -4.28
C ARG A 30 -0.92 8.11 -5.16
N ARG A 31 0.32 8.60 -5.27
CA ARG A 31 0.62 9.76 -6.16
C ARG A 31 0.38 9.44 -7.64
N ARG A 32 0.66 8.21 -8.08
CA ARG A 32 0.48 7.79 -9.47
C ARG A 32 -0.98 7.50 -9.82
N PHE A 33 -1.74 6.97 -8.87
CA PHE A 33 -3.13 6.57 -9.02
C PHE A 33 -3.99 7.25 -7.94
N PRO A 34 -4.15 8.58 -7.99
CA PRO A 34 -4.80 9.35 -6.93
C PRO A 34 -6.25 8.93 -6.70
N ASN A 35 -6.92 8.40 -7.73
CA ASN A 35 -8.33 8.01 -7.70
C ASN A 35 -8.55 6.50 -7.52
N ALA A 36 -7.48 5.70 -7.38
CA ALA A 36 -7.61 4.27 -7.15
C ALA A 36 -7.91 3.98 -5.67
N ALA A 37 -8.69 2.94 -5.42
CA ALA A 37 -8.76 2.32 -4.10
C ALA A 37 -7.50 1.47 -3.88
N ILE A 38 -6.71 1.77 -2.84
CA ILE A 38 -5.43 1.13 -2.54
C ILE A 38 -5.55 0.39 -1.21
N THR A 39 -5.48 -0.94 -1.27
CA THR A 39 -5.51 -1.80 -0.08
C THR A 39 -4.16 -2.47 0.11
N VAL A 40 -3.74 -2.68 1.37
CA VAL A 40 -2.52 -3.43 1.70
C VAL A 40 -2.87 -4.75 2.36
N MET A 41 -2.35 -5.85 1.83
CA MET A 41 -2.30 -7.14 2.49
C MET A 41 -0.94 -7.31 3.16
N THR A 42 -0.94 -7.55 4.47
CA THR A 42 0.28 -7.72 5.26
C THR A 42 0.07 -8.70 6.42
N THR A 43 1.12 -8.93 7.22
CA THR A 43 1.04 -9.72 8.45
C THR A 43 0.29 -8.95 9.55
N PRO A 44 -0.21 -9.60 10.62
CA PRO A 44 -0.86 -8.90 11.72
C PRO A 44 0.00 -7.78 12.35
N ALA A 45 1.29 -8.06 12.59
CA ALA A 45 2.24 -7.04 13.07
C ALA A 45 2.45 -5.90 12.06
N GLY A 46 2.40 -6.23 10.76
CA GLY A 46 2.39 -5.25 9.69
C GLY A 46 1.17 -4.34 9.72
N ALA A 47 -0.01 -4.91 9.95
CA ALA A 47 -1.25 -4.16 10.02
C ALA A 47 -1.21 -3.15 11.17
N GLU A 48 -0.65 -3.51 12.32
CA GLU A 48 -0.42 -2.59 13.43
C GLU A 48 0.51 -1.43 13.06
N LEU A 49 1.60 -1.70 12.33
CA LEU A 49 2.53 -0.67 11.85
C LEU A 49 1.92 0.26 10.79
N LEU A 50 1.06 -0.28 9.93
CA LEU A 50 0.44 0.44 8.82
C LEU A 50 -0.82 1.21 9.21
N LEU A 51 -1.30 1.09 10.45
CA LEU A 51 -2.42 1.87 10.95
C LEU A 51 -2.15 3.37 10.78
N GLY A 52 -3.00 4.03 10.01
CA GLY A 52 -2.89 5.46 9.74
C GLY A 52 -1.85 5.85 8.68
N LEU A 53 -1.28 4.90 7.93
CA LEU A 53 -0.39 5.20 6.81
C LEU A 53 -1.12 6.07 5.75
N PRO A 54 -0.66 7.31 5.47
CA PRO A 54 -1.31 8.16 4.48
C PRO A 54 -1.25 7.53 3.07
N GLY A 55 -2.40 7.47 2.41
CA GLY A 55 -2.52 7.03 1.02
C GLY A 55 -2.96 5.57 0.82
N VAL A 56 -3.15 4.81 1.89
CA VAL A 56 -3.85 3.51 1.91
C VAL A 56 -5.28 3.73 2.43
N ASP A 57 -6.26 3.04 1.84
CA ASP A 57 -7.70 3.15 2.15
C ASP A 57 -8.18 2.07 3.13
#